data_AF-A0A1V3HAZ4-F1
#
_entry.id   AF-A0A1V3HAZ4-F1
#
_cell.length_a   1.000
_cell.length_b   1.000
_cell.length_c   1.000
_cell.angle_alpha   90.00
_cell.angle_beta   90.00
_cell.angle_gamma   90.00
#
_symmetry.space_group_name_H-M   'P 1'
#
loop_
_entity.id
_entity.type
_entity.pdbx_description
1 polymer ?
#
loop_
_entity_poly.entity_id
_entity_poly.type
_entity_poly.pdbx_seq_one_letter_code
_entity_poly.pdbx_strand_id
1 'polypeptide(L)'
;MTQSHKKRSTHFLLIATVFLALLASRVEATPMLTISGDVAKQTLTREQLIQLADRTIKTQTPWTEGEQVFLGVSAQKLLETVNKPAHSLKAYALNDYWATIPRDDIKKYNPIFAIKNNGDWMRVRDKGPIWVIYPLSAFSQLENEVLHSRMAWQVNRVEVLKE
;
A
#
# COMPACT_ATOMS: atom_id res chain seq x y z
N MET A 1 -47.13 67.72 -31.26
CA MET A 1 -47.16 66.73 -32.37
C MET A 1 -45.93 65.86 -32.21
N THR A 2 -45.96 64.55 -32.01
CA THR A 2 -47.02 63.54 -31.89
C THR A 2 -46.37 62.31 -31.22
N GLN A 3 -47.08 61.60 -30.35
CA GLN A 3 -46.60 60.42 -29.60
C GLN A 3 -46.48 59.13 -30.44
N SER A 4 -45.78 58.15 -29.83
CA SER A 4 -46.01 56.68 -29.88
C SER A 4 -45.37 55.92 -31.06
N HIS A 5 -44.78 54.73 -30.93
CA HIS A 5 -45.10 53.60 -30.03
C HIS A 5 -43.94 52.56 -29.93
N LYS A 6 -43.74 52.02 -28.71
CA LYS A 6 -43.58 50.58 -28.34
C LYS A 6 -42.26 49.77 -28.59
N LYS A 7 -41.46 49.68 -27.52
CA LYS A 7 -41.05 48.49 -26.71
C LYS A 7 -40.81 47.11 -27.38
N ARG A 8 -39.61 46.53 -27.12
CA ARG A 8 -39.33 45.13 -26.67
C ARG A 8 -37.82 45.02 -26.31
N SER A 9 -37.48 44.83 -25.03
CA SER A 9 -36.98 43.57 -24.42
C SER A 9 -35.60 43.17 -24.97
N THR A 10 -34.51 43.12 -24.19
CA THR A 10 -34.23 42.12 -23.14
C THR A 10 -33.05 42.59 -22.25
N HIS A 11 -33.12 42.24 -20.96
CA HIS A 11 -32.01 42.36 -20.00
C HIS A 11 -30.83 41.46 -20.38
N PHE A 12 -29.60 41.95 -20.26
CA PHE A 12 -28.45 41.08 -19.96
C PHE A 12 -27.66 41.69 -18.80
N LEU A 13 -28.01 41.22 -17.61
CA LEU A 13 -27.25 41.32 -16.37
C LEU A 13 -25.87 40.69 -16.63
N LEU A 14 -24.78 41.48 -16.64
CA LEU A 14 -23.44 40.90 -16.62
C LEU A 14 -23.13 40.51 -15.17
N ILE A 15 -23.58 39.31 -14.80
CA ILE A 15 -23.27 38.69 -13.51
C ILE A 15 -21.78 38.36 -13.49
N ALA A 16 -21.10 38.95 -12.52
CA ALA A 16 -19.75 38.60 -12.11
C ALA A 16 -19.62 37.09 -11.91
N THR A 17 -18.79 36.43 -12.71
CA THR A 17 -18.32 35.08 -12.39
C THR A 17 -16.81 35.16 -12.26
N VAL A 18 -16.37 35.50 -11.05
CA VAL A 18 -15.00 35.26 -10.59
C VAL A 18 -14.79 33.75 -10.62
N PHE A 19 -14.26 33.23 -11.72
CA PHE A 19 -13.69 31.89 -11.76
C PHE A 19 -12.36 31.95 -11.00
N LEU A 20 -12.44 31.92 -9.68
CA LEU A 20 -11.29 31.62 -8.84
C LEU A 20 -11.00 30.14 -9.07
N ALA A 21 -10.17 29.85 -10.08
CA ALA A 21 -9.61 28.54 -10.31
C ALA A 21 -8.83 28.15 -9.05
N LEU A 22 -9.45 27.31 -8.22
CA LEU A 22 -8.79 26.62 -7.12
C LEU A 22 -7.78 25.67 -7.75
N LEU A 23 -6.58 26.17 -8.05
CA LEU A 23 -5.39 25.34 -8.24
C LEU A 23 -5.06 24.76 -6.86
N ALA A 24 -5.83 23.77 -6.45
CA ALA A 24 -5.41 22.87 -5.39
C ALA A 24 -4.18 22.14 -5.94
N SER A 25 -3.00 22.63 -5.60
CA SER A 25 -1.77 21.85 -5.71
C SER A 25 -2.04 20.53 -4.99
N ARG A 26 -2.29 19.46 -5.75
CA ARG A 26 -2.34 18.12 -5.18
C ARG A 26 -0.93 17.85 -4.69
N VAL A 27 -0.71 17.96 -3.38
CA VAL A 27 0.46 17.38 -2.76
C VAL A 27 0.33 15.89 -3.03
N GLU A 28 1.05 15.39 -4.05
CA GLU A 28 1.12 13.96 -4.28
C GLU A 28 1.86 13.36 -3.10
N ALA A 29 1.12 12.65 -2.25
CA ALA A 29 1.69 11.97 -1.11
C ALA A 29 2.74 10.95 -1.61
N THR A 30 3.92 10.96 -0.98
CA THR A 30 5.03 10.08 -1.39
C THR A 30 4.58 8.61 -1.30
N PRO A 31 4.68 7.85 -2.39
CA PRO A 31 4.28 6.45 -2.39
C PRO A 31 5.19 5.64 -1.46
N MET A 32 4.59 4.82 -0.59
CA MET A 32 5.31 3.92 0.30
C MET A 32 5.41 2.50 -0.28
N LEU A 33 4.37 2.06 -0.99
CA LEU A 33 4.36 0.79 -1.72
C LEU A 33 3.83 1.00 -3.13
N THR A 34 4.48 0.39 -4.12
CA THR A 34 3.96 0.28 -5.49
C THR A 34 3.57 -1.15 -5.78
N ILE A 35 2.35 -1.39 -6.28
CA ILE A 35 1.87 -2.68 -6.76
C ILE A 35 1.85 -2.64 -8.30
N SER A 36 2.39 -3.67 -8.95
CA SER A 36 2.45 -3.79 -10.43
C SER A 36 2.46 -5.25 -10.86
N GLY A 37 2.81 -5.54 -12.13
CA GLY A 37 2.87 -6.89 -12.68
C GLY A 37 1.64 -7.21 -13.52
N ASP A 38 0.97 -8.31 -13.25
CA ASP A 38 -0.28 -8.73 -13.93
C ASP A 38 -1.52 -7.90 -13.52
N VAL A 39 -1.31 -6.65 -13.10
CA VAL A 39 -2.32 -5.70 -12.65
C VAL A 39 -1.93 -4.28 -13.07
N ALA A 40 -2.91 -3.37 -13.14
CA ALA A 40 -2.62 -1.96 -13.32
C ALA A 40 -1.73 -1.45 -12.19
N LYS A 41 -0.76 -0.58 -12.53
CA LYS A 41 0.13 0.01 -11.53
C LYS A 41 -0.70 0.82 -10.53
N GLN A 42 -0.52 0.52 -9.25
CA GLN A 42 -1.14 1.23 -8.14
C GLN A 42 -0.07 1.64 -7.14
N THR A 43 -0.20 2.82 -6.55
CA THR A 43 0.65 3.27 -5.46
C THR A 43 -0.18 3.42 -4.20
N LEU A 44 0.42 3.06 -3.06
CA LEU A 44 -0.18 3.17 -1.74
C LEU A 44 0.69 4.06 -0.86
N THR A 45 0.08 5.07 -0.24
CA THR A 45 0.71 5.90 0.78
C THR A 45 0.75 5.16 2.12
N ARG A 46 1.46 5.73 3.10
CA ARG A 46 1.46 5.22 4.47
C ARG A 46 0.06 5.18 5.07
N GLU A 47 -0.71 6.25 4.85
CA GLU A 47 -2.08 6.43 5.37
C GLU A 47 -3.02 5.38 4.80
N GLN A 48 -2.88 5.06 3.52
CA GLN A 48 -3.66 3.99 2.88
C GLN A 48 -3.25 2.61 3.40
N LEU A 49 -1.96 2.36 3.60
CA LEU A 49 -1.47 1.07 4.11
C LEU A 49 -1.95 0.79 5.54
N ILE A 50 -2.00 1.81 6.41
CA ILE A 50 -2.55 1.61 7.77
C ILE A 50 -4.06 1.41 7.79
N GLN A 51 -4.80 2.03 6.85
CA GLN A 51 -6.22 1.76 6.69
C GLN A 51 -6.51 0.34 6.16
N LEU A 52 -5.58 -0.20 5.35
CA LEU A 52 -5.66 -1.57 4.82
C LEU A 52 -5.13 -2.62 5.79
N ALA A 53 -4.43 -2.23 6.85
CA ALA A 53 -3.81 -3.17 7.79
C ALA A 53 -4.88 -4.00 8.49
N ASP A 54 -4.85 -5.31 8.25
CA ASP A 54 -5.86 -6.29 8.67
C ASP A 54 -5.30 -7.35 9.62
N ARG A 55 -3.97 -7.39 9.80
CA ARG A 55 -3.33 -8.49 10.53
C ARG A 55 -2.15 -8.06 11.41
N THR A 56 -2.15 -8.60 12.63
CA THR A 56 -1.03 -8.57 13.56
C THR A 56 -0.39 -9.95 13.66
N ILE A 57 0.94 -10.02 13.58
CA ILE A 57 1.74 -11.25 13.79
C ILE A 57 2.63 -11.05 15.01
N LYS A 58 2.58 -12.02 15.93
CA LYS A 58 3.56 -12.17 17.00
C LYS A 58 4.53 -13.28 16.62
N THR A 59 5.82 -12.97 16.52
CA THR A 59 6.85 -13.95 16.15
C THR A 59 8.24 -13.51 16.60
N GLN A 60 9.13 -14.46 16.80
CA GLN A 60 10.57 -14.19 16.82
C GLN A 60 11.09 -14.15 15.38
N THR A 61 12.19 -13.44 15.17
CA THR A 61 12.92 -13.41 13.89
C THR A 61 14.41 -13.58 14.15
N PRO A 62 15.20 -14.13 13.20
CA PRO A 62 16.66 -14.21 13.33
C PRO A 62 17.38 -12.86 13.50
N TRP A 63 16.69 -11.74 13.27
CA TRP A 63 17.28 -10.40 13.25
C TRP A 63 16.75 -9.48 14.37
N THR A 64 16.02 -10.04 15.33
CA THR A 64 15.43 -9.33 16.47
C THR A 64 15.59 -10.17 17.73
N GLU A 65 15.75 -9.51 18.88
CA GLU A 65 15.81 -10.21 20.16
C GLU A 65 14.40 -10.46 20.71
N GLY A 66 14.09 -11.72 21.03
CA GLY A 66 12.80 -12.11 21.60
C GLY A 66 11.61 -11.96 20.66
N GLU A 67 10.41 -12.13 21.22
CA GLU A 67 9.15 -12.04 20.46
C GLU A 67 8.82 -10.58 20.11
N GLN A 68 8.46 -10.36 18.86
CA GLN A 68 8.08 -9.06 18.30
C GLN A 68 6.61 -9.06 17.89
N VAL A 69 5.99 -7.87 17.86
CA VAL A 69 4.60 -7.68 17.43
C VAL A 69 4.56 -6.80 16.19
N PHE A 70 4.30 -7.40 15.04
CA PHE A 70 4.22 -6.72 13.75
C PHE A 70 2.78 -6.48 13.32
N LEU A 71 2.46 -5.27 12.87
CA LEU A 71 1.16 -4.92 12.27
C LEU A 71 1.37 -4.52 10.80
N GLY A 72 0.52 -5.04 9.92
CA GLY A 72 0.61 -4.75 8.48
C GLY A 72 -0.59 -5.21 7.69
N VAL A 73 -0.46 -5.08 6.37
CA VAL A 73 -1.44 -5.58 5.39
C VAL A 73 -1.06 -7.02 5.03
N SER A 74 -1.98 -7.96 5.14
CA SER A 74 -1.76 -9.35 4.74
C SER A 74 -1.55 -9.47 3.22
N ALA A 75 -0.79 -10.48 2.79
CA ALA A 75 -0.56 -10.75 1.37
C ALA A 75 -1.89 -11.01 0.63
N GLN A 76 -2.81 -11.73 1.27
CA GLN A 76 -4.16 -11.91 0.75
C GLN A 76 -4.89 -10.58 0.60
N LYS A 77 -4.84 -9.69 1.61
CA LYS A 77 -5.50 -8.38 1.55
C LYS A 77 -4.95 -7.49 0.44
N LEU A 78 -3.63 -7.48 0.22
CA LEU A 78 -3.04 -6.76 -0.91
C LEU A 78 -3.55 -7.29 -2.25
N LEU A 79 -3.61 -8.61 -2.43
CA LEU A 79 -4.12 -9.23 -3.65
C LEU A 79 -5.61 -8.93 -3.89
N GLU A 80 -6.41 -8.86 -2.82
CA GLU A 80 -7.81 -8.45 -2.89
C GLU A 80 -7.96 -7.02 -3.41
N THR A 81 -7.08 -6.08 -3.03
CA THR A 81 -7.16 -4.68 -3.52
C THR A 81 -6.99 -4.55 -5.04
N VAL A 82 -6.40 -5.56 -5.68
CA VAL A 82 -6.16 -5.60 -7.13
C VAL A 82 -6.91 -6.73 -7.83
N ASN A 83 -7.89 -7.37 -7.17
CA ASN A 83 -8.71 -8.47 -7.68
C ASN A 83 -7.91 -9.68 -8.21
N LYS A 84 -6.81 -10.05 -7.52
CA LYS A 84 -5.94 -11.20 -7.87
C LYS A 84 -5.69 -12.17 -6.70
N PRO A 85 -6.73 -12.64 -5.98
CA PRO A 85 -6.59 -13.33 -4.69
C PRO A 85 -5.74 -14.61 -4.71
N ALA A 86 -5.52 -15.21 -5.88
CA ALA A 86 -4.80 -16.47 -6.02
C ALA A 86 -3.36 -16.32 -6.53
N HIS A 87 -2.76 -15.14 -6.67
CA HIS A 87 -1.46 -15.01 -7.34
C HIS A 87 -0.25 -15.11 -6.38
N SER A 88 0.92 -15.46 -6.92
CA SER A 88 2.19 -15.30 -6.20
C SER A 88 2.62 -13.83 -6.25
N LEU A 89 3.33 -13.38 -5.21
CA LEU A 89 3.89 -12.03 -5.14
C LEU A 89 5.41 -12.07 -5.24
N LYS A 90 6.00 -11.01 -5.78
CA LYS A 90 7.44 -10.76 -5.69
C LYS A 90 7.67 -9.40 -5.03
N ALA A 91 8.28 -9.40 -3.85
CA ALA A 91 8.54 -8.20 -3.07
C ALA A 91 9.96 -7.71 -3.35
N TYR A 92 10.10 -6.42 -3.66
CA TYR A 92 11.36 -5.75 -3.94
C TYR A 92 11.66 -4.71 -2.86
N ALA A 93 12.89 -4.74 -2.37
CA ALA A 93 13.45 -3.82 -1.39
C ALA A 93 14.10 -2.60 -2.05
N LEU A 94 14.39 -1.57 -1.23
CA LEU A 94 15.07 -0.34 -1.66
C LEU A 94 16.44 -0.57 -2.32
N ASN A 95 17.12 -1.66 -1.98
CA ASN A 95 18.43 -2.05 -2.52
C ASN A 95 18.33 -3.08 -3.66
N ASP A 96 17.15 -3.20 -4.28
CA ASP A 96 16.84 -4.17 -5.34
C ASP A 96 16.95 -5.65 -4.95
N TYR A 97 17.17 -5.96 -3.67
CA TYR A 97 16.91 -7.31 -3.15
C TYR A 97 15.45 -7.66 -3.38
N TRP A 98 15.17 -8.91 -3.72
CA TRP A 98 13.80 -9.37 -3.87
C TRP A 98 13.62 -10.80 -3.39
N ALA A 99 12.37 -11.11 -3.02
CA ALA A 99 11.96 -12.46 -2.73
C ALA A 99 10.57 -12.74 -3.29
N THR A 100 10.38 -13.99 -3.75
CA THR A 100 9.07 -14.49 -4.14
C THR A 100 8.32 -15.02 -2.92
N ILE A 101 7.07 -14.63 -2.79
CA ILE A 101 6.09 -15.14 -1.84
C ILE A 101 5.13 -16.03 -2.65
N PRO A 102 5.29 -17.36 -2.62
CA PRO A 102 4.44 -18.27 -3.38
C PRO A 102 2.99 -18.19 -2.95
N ARG A 103 2.08 -18.42 -3.90
CA ARG A 103 0.64 -18.61 -3.62
C ARG A 103 0.37 -19.55 -2.45
N ASP A 104 1.09 -20.67 -2.37
CA ASP A 104 0.89 -21.67 -1.31
C ASP A 104 1.33 -21.18 0.07
N ASP A 105 2.37 -20.33 0.12
CA ASP A 105 2.76 -19.63 1.35
C ASP A 105 1.70 -18.61 1.77
N ILE A 106 1.09 -17.90 0.80
CA ILE A 106 -0.02 -16.98 1.07
C ILE A 106 -1.20 -17.76 1.62
N LYS A 107 -1.56 -18.91 1.04
CA LYS A 107 -2.64 -19.76 1.57
C LYS A 107 -2.34 -20.31 2.96
N LYS A 108 -1.11 -20.77 3.20
CA LYS A 108 -0.74 -21.48 4.43
C LYS A 108 -0.43 -20.53 5.59
N TYR A 109 0.37 -19.51 5.35
CA TYR A 109 0.89 -18.62 6.38
C TYR A 109 0.26 -17.23 6.30
N ASN A 110 -0.12 -16.79 5.09
CA ASN A 110 -0.62 -15.46 4.74
C ASN A 110 0.26 -14.34 5.36
N PRO A 111 1.55 -14.23 4.97
CA PRO A 111 2.47 -13.28 5.57
C PRO A 111 1.97 -11.84 5.44
N ILE A 112 2.47 -10.95 6.29
CA ILE A 112 2.10 -9.53 6.25
C ILE A 112 3.23 -8.69 5.68
N PHE A 113 2.85 -7.59 5.06
CA PHE A 113 3.70 -6.45 4.75
C PHE A 113 3.62 -5.51 5.95
N ALA A 114 4.48 -5.74 6.95
CA ALA A 114 4.48 -5.04 8.22
C ALA A 114 4.93 -3.59 8.05
N ILE A 115 4.17 -2.65 8.61
CA ILE A 115 4.44 -1.21 8.62
C ILE A 115 4.74 -0.67 10.03
N LYS A 116 4.38 -1.45 11.05
CA LYS A 116 4.70 -1.19 12.45
C LYS A 116 5.33 -2.42 13.11
N ASN A 117 6.28 -2.17 14.00
CA ASN A 117 6.84 -3.17 14.91
C ASN A 117 6.73 -2.65 16.34
N ASN A 118 6.20 -3.46 17.26
CA ASN A 118 5.96 -3.13 18.67
C ASN A 118 5.21 -1.81 18.88
N GLY A 119 4.26 -1.50 17.98
CA GLY A 119 3.43 -0.29 18.03
C GLY A 119 4.00 0.93 17.28
N ASP A 120 5.30 0.92 16.98
CA ASP A 120 6.01 2.02 16.35
C ASP A 120 6.13 1.86 14.83
N TRP A 121 6.16 2.98 14.11
CA TRP A 121 6.41 3.01 12.67
C TRP A 121 7.83 2.54 12.34
N MET A 122 7.93 1.66 11.35
CA MET A 122 9.22 1.14 10.90
C MET A 122 9.94 2.17 10.02
N ARG A 123 11.09 2.67 10.47
CA ARG A 123 11.96 3.56 9.69
C ARG A 123 12.89 2.73 8.81
N VAL A 124 13.47 3.35 7.77
CA VAL A 124 14.42 2.67 6.87
C VAL A 124 15.58 2.02 7.62
N ARG A 125 16.18 2.73 8.57
CA ARG A 125 17.26 2.20 9.43
C ARG A 125 16.81 1.05 10.35
N ASP A 126 15.51 0.95 10.59
CA ASP A 126 14.84 -0.02 11.47
C ASP A 126 14.10 -1.07 10.63
N LYS A 127 14.68 -1.47 9.48
CA LYS A 127 14.15 -2.49 8.54
C LYS A 127 12.83 -2.12 7.84
N GLY A 128 12.38 -0.86 7.94
CA GLY A 128 11.20 -0.32 7.25
C GLY A 128 11.50 0.25 5.85
N PRO A 129 10.54 0.88 5.16
CA PRO A 129 9.20 1.21 5.64
C PRO A 129 8.25 0.00 5.71
N ILE A 130 8.59 -1.08 5.00
CA ILE A 130 7.83 -2.32 4.99
C ILE A 130 8.78 -3.51 5.18
N TRP A 131 8.39 -4.46 6.02
CA TRP A 131 9.06 -5.75 6.14
C TRP A 131 8.06 -6.88 5.92
N VAL A 132 8.37 -7.81 5.02
CA VAL A 132 7.60 -9.05 4.88
C VAL A 132 7.83 -9.91 6.12
N ILE A 133 6.76 -10.24 6.84
CA ILE A 133 6.81 -11.02 8.07
C ILE A 133 5.96 -12.29 7.91
N TYR A 134 6.61 -13.43 8.11
CA TYR A 134 5.95 -14.73 8.27
C TYR A 134 5.69 -15.01 9.76
N PRO A 135 4.59 -15.70 10.11
CA PRO A 135 4.30 -16.10 11.49
C PRO A 135 5.14 -17.31 11.91
N LEU A 136 6.47 -17.19 11.93
CA LEU A 136 7.40 -18.31 12.13
C LEU A 136 7.12 -19.09 13.43
N SER A 137 6.93 -18.38 14.55
CA SER A 137 6.65 -19.00 15.86
C SER A 137 5.39 -19.88 15.82
N ALA A 138 4.30 -19.38 15.22
CA ALA A 138 3.01 -20.07 15.21
C ALA A 138 3.00 -21.36 14.35
N PHE A 139 3.96 -21.49 13.44
CA PHE A 139 4.09 -22.65 12.55
C PHE A 139 5.35 -23.48 12.83
N SER A 140 6.04 -23.20 13.94
CA SER A 140 7.31 -23.86 14.32
C SER A 140 8.36 -23.80 13.18
N GLN A 141 8.46 -22.65 12.51
CA GLN A 141 9.36 -22.41 11.38
C GLN A 141 10.51 -21.45 11.72
N LEU A 142 10.90 -21.34 13.00
CA LEU A 142 11.93 -20.39 13.46
C LEU A 142 13.31 -20.62 12.84
N GLU A 143 13.59 -21.84 12.39
CA GLU A 143 14.87 -22.21 11.76
C GLU A 143 14.72 -22.40 10.23
N ASN A 144 13.62 -21.95 9.63
CA ASN A 144 13.37 -22.16 8.21
C ASN A 144 14.03 -21.07 7.36
N GLU A 145 15.25 -21.35 6.90
CA GLU A 145 16.04 -20.43 6.07
C GLU A 145 15.34 -19.99 4.78
N VAL A 146 14.49 -20.85 4.19
CA VAL A 146 13.71 -20.49 3.00
C VAL A 146 12.71 -19.38 3.35
N LEU A 147 11.97 -19.51 4.45
CA LEU A 147 11.07 -18.45 4.89
C LEU A 147 11.82 -17.20 5.34
N HIS A 148 13.00 -17.35 5.97
CA HIS A 148 13.85 -16.22 6.32
C HIS A 148 14.24 -15.41 5.08
N SER A 149 14.68 -16.07 4.01
CA SER A 149 14.99 -15.40 2.74
C SER A 149 13.78 -14.67 2.14
N ARG A 150 12.55 -15.10 2.45
CA ARG A 150 11.32 -14.47 1.95
C ARG A 150 10.89 -13.25 2.78
N MET A 151 11.47 -13.05 3.97
CA MET A 151 11.18 -11.92 4.86
C MET A 151 11.98 -10.67 4.45
N ALA A 152 11.78 -10.20 3.21
CA ALA A 152 12.44 -9.01 2.69
C ALA A 152 12.07 -7.76 3.49
N TRP A 153 13.06 -7.05 4.02
CA TRP A 153 12.88 -5.74 4.65
C TRP A 153 13.08 -4.60 3.65
N GLN A 154 12.70 -3.40 4.07
CA GLN A 154 12.76 -2.19 3.23
C GLN A 154 12.00 -2.33 1.90
N VAL A 155 10.89 -3.07 1.89
CA VAL A 155 10.07 -3.25 0.69
C VAL A 155 9.42 -1.93 0.27
N ASN A 156 9.49 -1.62 -1.02
CA ASN A 156 8.83 -0.45 -1.62
C ASN A 156 8.00 -0.81 -2.87
N ARG A 157 8.15 -2.03 -3.38
CA ARG A 157 7.45 -2.51 -4.58
C ARG A 157 7.06 -3.97 -4.44
N VAL A 158 5.87 -4.31 -4.90
CA VAL A 158 5.36 -5.67 -5.01
C VAL A 158 4.87 -5.89 -6.44
N GLU A 159 5.25 -7.01 -7.01
CA GLU A 159 4.80 -7.45 -8.33
C GLU A 159 3.89 -8.67 -8.18
N VAL A 160 2.71 -8.60 -8.78
CA VAL A 160 1.80 -9.73 -8.95
C VAL A 160 2.30 -10.54 -10.14
N LEU A 161 2.77 -11.76 -9.87
CA LEU A 161 3.32 -12.65 -10.90
C LEU A 161 2.19 -13.29 -11.72
N LYS A 162 2.45 -13.51 -13.01
CA LYS A 162 1.55 -14.28 -13.90
C LYS A 162 1.46 -15.74 -13.43
N GLU A 163 0.31 -16.37 -13.65
CA GLU A 163 0.12 -17.80 -13.42
C GLU A 163 0.82 -18.67 -14.47
#